data_AF-A0A6S6N000-F1
#
_entry.id   AF-A0A6S6N000-F1
#
_cell.length_a   1.000
_cell.length_b   1.000
_cell.length_c   1.000
_cell.angle_alpha   90.00
_cell.angle_beta   90.00
_cell.angle_gamma   90.00
#
_symmetry.space_group_name_H-M   'P 1'
#
loop_
_entity.id
_entity.type
_entity.pdbx_description
1 polymer ?
#
loop_
_entity_poly.entity_id
_entity_poly.type
_entity_poly.pdbx_seq_one_letter_code
_entity_poly.pdbx_strand_id
1 'polypeptide(L)' 'METVTIETRTDFATWAIERARTIVAEQGGDLAVAARDMDETQIGVAGNALGQAIVNALLEVFDGLNPEE' A
#
# COMPACT_ATOMS: atom_id res chain seq x y z
N MET A 1 -8.55 -4.15 12.18
CA MET A 1 -8.04 -2.85 11.72
C MET A 1 -8.81 -1.80 12.47
N GLU A 2 -8.09 -0.89 13.11
CA GLU A 2 -8.70 0.29 13.71
C GLU A 2 -9.19 1.18 12.57
N THR A 3 -10.47 1.54 12.58
CA THR A 3 -11.07 2.38 11.54
C THR A 3 -10.50 3.79 11.68
N VAL A 4 -9.69 4.23 10.72
CA VAL A 4 -9.18 5.61 10.71
C VAL A 4 -10.26 6.50 10.13
N THR A 5 -10.87 7.34 10.96
CA THR A 5 -11.82 8.35 10.49
C THR A 5 -11.06 9.50 9.86
N ILE A 6 -11.21 9.69 8.55
CA ILE A 6 -10.59 10.78 7.80
C ILE A 6 -11.59 11.94 7.75
N GLU A 7 -11.42 12.94 8.61
CA GLU A 7 -12.35 14.06 8.73
C GLU A 7 -11.91 15.28 7.93
N THR A 8 -10.60 15.42 7.70
CA THR A 8 -10.03 16.56 6.98
C THR A 8 -9.01 16.14 5.92
N ARG A 9 -8.70 17.05 4.99
CA ARG A 9 -7.60 16.88 4.02
C ARG A 9 -6.25 16.61 4.72
N THR A 10 -6.04 17.19 5.89
CA THR A 10 -4.81 16.99 6.67
C THR A 10 -4.75 15.56 7.21
N ASP A 11 -5.86 15.04 7.72
CA ASP A 11 -5.93 13.66 8.22
C ASP A 11 -5.72 12.66 7.08
N PHE A 12 -6.32 12.93 5.92
CA PHE A 12 -6.09 12.14 4.71
C PHE A 12 -4.62 12.13 4.31
N ALA A 13 -3.95 13.29 4.35
CA ALA A 13 -2.53 13.37 4.00
C ALA A 13 -1.65 12.58 4.96
N THR A 14 -1.93 12.63 6.28
CA THR A 14 -1.22 11.83 7.29
C THR A 14 -1.45 10.34 7.05
N TRP A 15 -2.71 9.91 6.89
CA TRP A 15 -3.05 8.53 6.59
C TRP A 15 -2.35 8.05 5.32
N ALA A 16 -2.37 8.83 4.23
CA ALA A 16 -1.76 8.46 2.97
C ALA A 16 -0.24 8.29 3.10
N ILE A 17 0.42 9.14 3.90
CA ILE A 17 1.85 9.01 4.19
C ILE A 17 2.13 7.73 4.97
N GLU A 18 1.37 7.42 6.01
CA GLU A 18 1.53 6.21 6.82
C GLU A 18 1.26 4.94 6.00
N ARG A 19 0.21 4.98 5.17
CA ARG A 19 -0.15 3.88 4.27
C ARG A 19 0.95 3.63 3.25
N ALA A 20 1.47 4.67 2.61
CA ALA A 20 2.57 4.57 1.65
C ALA A 20 3.86 4.04 2.32
N ARG A 21 4.19 4.53 3.53
CA ARG A 21 5.35 4.05 4.29
C ARG A 21 5.25 2.56 4.60
N THR A 22 4.08 2.09 5.00
CA THR A 22 3.82 0.68 5.30
C THR A 22 4.00 -0.19 4.04
N ILE A 23 3.39 0.21 2.93
CA ILE A 23 3.51 -0.52 1.65
C ILE A 23 4.97 -0.62 1.19
N VAL A 24 5.72 0.48 1.28
CA VAL A 24 7.14 0.50 0.88
C VAL A 24 7.99 -0.35 1.83
N ALA A 25 7.76 -0.27 3.13
CA ALA A 25 8.54 -1.01 4.11
C ALA A 25 8.34 -2.52 3.99
N GLU A 26 7.10 -2.96 3.80
CA GLU A 26 6.77 -4.39 3.67
C GLU A 26 7.07 -4.87 2.25
N GLN A 27 6.28 -4.43 1.27
CA GLN A 27 6.31 -4.98 -0.08
C GLN A 27 7.54 -4.50 -0.87
N GLY A 28 7.93 -3.24 -0.69
CA GLY A 28 9.15 -2.71 -1.31
C GLY A 28 10.42 -3.31 -0.71
N GLY A 29 10.42 -3.60 0.60
CA GLY A 29 11.49 -4.30 1.28
C GLY A 29 11.69 -5.71 0.73
N ASP A 30 10.61 -6.47 0.61
CA ASP A 30 10.64 -7.83 0.05
C ASP A 30 11.15 -7.85 -1.40
N LEU A 31 10.69 -6.90 -2.22
CA LEU A 31 11.18 -6.75 -3.58
C LEU A 31 12.67 -6.40 -3.64
N ALA A 32 13.15 -5.53 -2.75
CA ALA A 32 14.57 -5.17 -2.69
C ALA A 32 15.44 -6.36 -2.28
N VAL A 33 14.97 -7.21 -1.36
CA VAL A 33 15.65 -8.46 -0.98
C VAL A 33 15.70 -9.44 -2.15
N ALA A 34 14.57 -9.69 -2.81
CA ALA A 34 14.51 -10.58 -3.96
C ALA A 34 15.43 -10.10 -5.11
N ALA A 35 15.46 -8.79 -5.37
CA ALA A 35 16.34 -8.19 -6.36
C ALA A 35 17.83 -8.32 -5.99
N ARG A 36 18.17 -8.11 -4.71
CA ARG A 36 19.53 -8.29 -4.20
C ARG A 36 20.03 -9.72 -4.39
N ASP A 37 19.16 -10.70 -4.13
CA ASP A 37 19.50 -12.12 -4.20
C ASP A 37 19.42 -12.68 -5.64
N MET A 38 19.01 -11.85 -6.61
CA MET A 38 18.82 -12.19 -8.03
C MET A 38 17.85 -13.36 -8.24
N ASP A 39 16.87 -13.51 -7.35
CA ASP A 39 15.82 -14.53 -7.46
C ASP A 39 14.70 -14.04 -8.37
N GLU A 40 14.77 -14.38 -9.66
CA GLU A 40 13.79 -13.95 -10.67
C GLU A 40 12.34 -14.34 -10.32
N THR A 41 12.16 -15.49 -9.67
CA THR A 41 10.81 -15.94 -9.27
C THR A 41 10.27 -15.04 -8.18
N GLN A 42 11.08 -14.78 -7.15
CA GLN A 42 10.67 -13.94 -6.03
C GLN A 42 10.56 -12.46 -6.41
N ILE A 43 11.34 -11.97 -7.38
CA ILE A 43 11.17 -10.64 -7.95
C ILE A 43 9.77 -10.51 -8.56
N GLY A 44 9.33 -11.51 -9.32
CA GLY A 44 7.98 -11.53 -9.89
C GLY A 44 6.88 -11.55 -8.82
N VAL A 45 7.03 -12.38 -7.78
CA VAL A 45 6.07 -12.47 -6.68
C VAL A 45 6.00 -11.15 -5.89
N ALA A 46 7.14 -10.64 -5.42
CA ALA A 46 7.21 -9.42 -4.63
C ALA A 46 6.78 -8.18 -5.43
N GLY A 47 7.11 -8.12 -6.72
CA GLY A 47 6.67 -7.04 -7.61
C GLY A 47 5.15 -7.00 -7.78
N ASN A 48 4.51 -8.16 -7.97
CA ASN A 48 3.05 -8.24 -8.02
C ASN A 48 2.41 -7.87 -6.68
N ALA A 49 2.98 -8.33 -5.56
CA ALA A 49 2.47 -8.02 -4.22
C ALA A 49 2.53 -6.51 -3.92
N LEU A 50 3.63 -5.84 -4.28
CA LEU A 50 3.76 -4.39 -4.19
C LEU A 50 2.72 -3.66 -5.05
N GLY A 51 2.58 -4.04 -6.32
CA GLY A 51 1.59 -3.45 -7.22
C GLY A 51 0.17 -3.62 -6.69
N GLN A 52 -0.18 -4.81 -6.20
CA GLN A 52 -1.49 -5.09 -5.64
C GLN A 52 -1.75 -4.29 -4.36
N ALA A 53 -0.75 -4.12 -3.48
CA ALA A 53 -0.90 -3.32 -2.27
C ALA A 53 -1.18 -1.83 -2.58
N ILE A 54 -0.54 -1.29 -3.64
CA ILE A 54 -0.83 0.07 -4.12
C ILE A 54 -2.26 0.16 -4.64
N VAL A 55 -2.69 -0.77 -5.49
CA VAL A 55 -4.06 -0.79 -6.03
C VAL A 55 -5.09 -0.88 -4.91
N ASN A 56 -4.87 -1.76 -3.93
CA ASN A 56 -5.76 -1.91 -2.77
C ASN A 56 -5.86 -0.61 -1.98
N ALA A 57 -4.74 0.11 -1.77
CA ALA A 57 -4.78 1.40 -1.09
C ALA A 57 -5.55 2.47 -1.87
N LEU A 58 -5.48 2.46 -3.21
CA LEU A 58 -6.29 3.37 -4.04
C LEU A 58 -7.79 3.05 -3.96
N LEU A 59 -8.13 1.76 -3.94
CA LEU A 59 -9.52 1.32 -3.77
C LEU A 59 -10.05 1.65 -2.37
N GLU A 60 -9.23 1.52 -1.33
CA GLU A 60 -9.58 1.92 0.05
C GLU A 60 -9.95 3.41 0.13
N VAL A 61 -9.23 4.27 -0.61
CA VAL A 61 -9.60 5.69 -0.74
C VAL A 61 -10.89 5.85 -1.52
N PHE A 62 -11.06 5.16 -2.63
CA PHE A 62 -12.27 5.25 -3.45
C PHE A 62 -13.52 4.84 -2.67
N ASP A 63 -13.46 3.71 -1.96
CA ASP A 63 -14.55 3.19 -1.13
C ASP A 63 -14.86 4.16 0.03
N GLY A 64 -13.84 4.76 0.65
CA GLY A 64 -14.04 5.78 1.68
C GLY A 64 -14.64 7.10 1.18
N LEU A 65 -14.48 7.43 -0.12
CA LEU A 65 -15.07 8.63 -0.74
C LEU A 65 -16.50 8.41 -1.21
N ASN A 66 -16.97 7.16 -1.30
CA ASN A 66 -18.28 6.81 -1.81
C ASN A 66 -19.15 6.25 -0.66
N PRO A 67 -19.80 7.12 0.15
CA PRO A 67 -20.52 6.70 1.35
C PRO A 67 -21.83 5.93 1.08
N GLU A 68 -22.05 5.42 -0.14
CA GLU A 68 -23.28 4.73 -0.55
C GLU A 68 -22.97 3.29 -1.04
N GLU A 69 -23.02 2.34 -0.11
CA GLU A 69 -24.10 1.35 0.00
C GLU A 69 -24.67 1.35 1.44
#